data_AF-A0A353PLF0-F1
#
_entry.id   AF-A0A353PLF0-F1
#
_cell.length_a   1.000
_cell.length_b   1.000
_cell.length_c   1.000
_cell.angle_alpha   90.00
_cell.angle_beta   90.00
_cell.angle_gamma   90.00
#
_symmetry.space_group_name_H-M   'P 1'
#
loop_
_entity.id
_entity.type
_entity.pdbx_description
1 polymer ?
#
loop_
_entity_poly.entity_id
_entity_poly.type
_entity_poly.pdbx_seq_one_letter_code
_entity_poly.pdbx_strand_id
1 'polypeptide(L)'
;MMKKITLFVILIFTLLFTVSLETNANGLPYGTYTYSSSQRSIVWTQDAYLPLSISYNLGGLTLSNPQDMTVDDNDNVYIADYGNGRVIKYSLKDDIVTSIGDGILNQPNGVHVGIDGNLYVADFGNKQGYQFIYDELTQTYSLGSEYTKPVNTPYFTVADA
;
A
#
# COMPACT_ATOMS: atom_id res chain seq x y z
N MET A 1 22.79 -18.25 -42.42
CA MET A 1 23.16 -16.86 -42.05
C MET A 1 21.98 -15.89 -42.19
N MET A 2 21.20 -15.96 -43.27
CA MET A 2 20.10 -15.00 -43.55
C MET A 2 18.95 -14.98 -42.52
N LYS A 3 18.52 -16.13 -41.97
CA LYS A 3 17.41 -16.19 -40.99
C LYS A 3 17.67 -15.40 -39.69
N LYS A 4 18.94 -15.34 -39.23
CA LYS A 4 19.32 -14.59 -38.03
C LYS A 4 19.29 -13.08 -38.27
N ILE A 5 19.65 -12.65 -39.49
CA ILE A 5 19.60 -11.24 -39.91
C ILE A 5 18.13 -10.80 -40.01
N THR A 6 17.26 -11.62 -40.59
CA THR A 6 15.83 -11.32 -40.67
C THR A 6 15.19 -11.18 -39.27
N LEU A 7 15.53 -12.06 -38.34
CA LEU A 7 15.04 -11.97 -36.96
C LEU A 7 15.53 -10.69 -36.25
N PHE A 8 16.79 -10.33 -36.47
CA PHE A 8 17.40 -9.15 -35.88
C PHE A 8 16.79 -7.85 -36.42
N VAL A 9 16.46 -7.81 -37.72
CA VAL A 9 15.77 -6.67 -38.33
C VAL A 9 14.35 -6.53 -37.81
N ILE A 10 13.60 -7.63 -37.64
CA ILE A 10 12.26 -7.58 -37.05
C ILE A 10 12.31 -7.08 -35.61
N LEU A 11 13.29 -7.54 -34.82
CA LEU A 11 13.46 -7.09 -33.43
C LEU A 11 13.75 -5.59 -33.34
N ILE A 12 14.67 -5.09 -34.17
CA ILE A 12 14.97 -3.65 -34.25
C ILE A 12 13.74 -2.86 -34.70
N PHE A 13 12.98 -3.37 -35.66
CA PHE A 13 11.77 -2.72 -36.13
C PHE A 13 10.69 -2.67 -35.04
N THR A 14 10.53 -3.74 -34.24
CA THR A 14 9.59 -3.75 -33.11
C THR A 14 10.01 -2.81 -31.97
N LEU A 15 11.32 -2.66 -31.71
CA LEU A 15 11.81 -1.70 -30.71
C LEU A 15 11.67 -0.25 -31.17
N LEU A 16 11.73 0.02 -32.48
CA LEU A 16 11.58 1.37 -33.04
C LEU A 16 10.12 1.81 -33.20
N PHE A 17 9.17 0.88 -33.12
CA PHE A 17 7.72 1.14 -33.27
C PHE A 17 6.92 0.88 -31.98
N THR A 18 7.54 0.99 -30.81
CA THR A 18 6.76 1.07 -29.56
C THR A 18 6.10 2.44 -29.49
N VAL A 19 4.89 2.56 -30.05
CA VAL A 19 4.04 3.70 -29.82
C VAL A 19 3.68 3.68 -28.33
N SER A 20 4.18 4.64 -27.58
CA SER A 20 3.69 4.91 -26.23
C SER A 20 2.22 5.29 -26.36
N LEU A 21 1.33 4.36 -26.02
CA LEU A 21 -0.08 4.69 -25.85
C LEU A 21 -0.17 5.62 -24.65
N GLU A 22 -0.40 6.90 -24.89
CA GLU A 22 -0.79 7.80 -23.82
C GLU A 22 -2.18 7.39 -23.33
N THR A 23 -2.22 6.67 -22.21
CA THR A 23 -3.47 6.46 -21.48
C THR A 23 -3.80 7.78 -20.80
N ASN A 24 -4.65 8.57 -21.44
CA ASN A 24 -5.31 9.68 -20.76
C ASN A 24 -6.38 9.06 -19.86
N ALA A 25 -6.37 9.40 -18.57
CA ALA A 25 -7.56 9.20 -17.75
C ALA A 25 -8.71 9.92 -18.46
N ASN A 26 -9.82 9.24 -18.70
CA ASN A 26 -11.04 9.91 -19.13
C ASN A 26 -11.36 10.93 -18.03
N GLY A 27 -11.07 12.21 -18.28
CA GLY A 27 -11.34 13.28 -17.32
C GLY A 27 -12.79 13.24 -16.86
N LEU A 28 -13.07 13.77 -15.66
CA LEU A 28 -14.43 13.76 -15.13
C LEU A 28 -15.40 14.43 -16.13
N PRO A 29 -16.63 13.92 -16.28
CA PRO A 29 -17.61 14.50 -17.20
C PRO A 29 -18.09 15.90 -16.76
N TYR A 30 -17.74 16.36 -15.55
CA TYR A 30 -18.05 17.68 -15.02
C TYR A 30 -16.97 18.12 -14.03
N GLY A 31 -16.63 19.41 -14.04
CA GLY A 31 -15.77 20.00 -13.00
C GLY A 31 -16.52 20.11 -11.68
N THR A 32 -15.83 19.91 -10.55
CA THR A 32 -16.43 20.11 -9.23
C THR A 32 -16.31 21.57 -8.80
N TYR A 33 -17.31 22.04 -8.08
CA TYR A 33 -17.31 23.39 -7.54
C TYR A 33 -18.06 23.49 -6.23
N THR A 34 -17.74 24.51 -5.45
CA THR A 34 -18.58 24.99 -4.35
C THR A 34 -19.10 26.38 -4.66
N TYR A 35 -20.27 26.74 -4.12
CA TYR A 35 -20.80 28.08 -4.25
C TYR A 35 -20.43 28.92 -3.03
N SER A 36 -19.65 29.98 -3.24
CA SER A 36 -19.33 30.95 -2.18
C SER A 36 -20.46 31.96 -2.06
N SER A 37 -21.26 31.87 -1.00
CA SER A 37 -22.38 32.78 -0.76
C SER A 37 -21.94 34.21 -0.46
N SER A 38 -20.76 34.40 0.16
CA SER A 38 -20.19 35.71 0.47
C SER A 38 -19.70 36.45 -0.77
N GLN A 39 -19.11 35.71 -1.72
CA GLN A 39 -18.59 36.27 -2.97
C GLN A 39 -19.60 36.15 -4.13
N ARG A 40 -20.74 35.47 -3.90
CA ARG A 40 -21.76 35.14 -4.89
C ARG A 40 -21.19 34.50 -6.17
N SER A 41 -20.16 33.68 -6.02
CA SER A 41 -19.40 33.12 -7.12
C SER A 41 -19.22 31.60 -6.99
N ILE A 42 -19.03 30.95 -8.15
CA ILE A 42 -18.60 29.56 -8.24
C ILE A 42 -17.09 29.53 -7.99
N VAL A 43 -16.67 28.70 -7.03
CA VAL A 43 -15.26 28.41 -6.78
C VAL A 43 -15.01 26.98 -7.26
N TRP A 44 -14.22 26.85 -8.33
CA TRP A 44 -13.78 25.56 -8.82
C TRP A 44 -12.94 24.86 -7.74
N THR A 45 -13.29 23.61 -7.47
CA THR A 45 -12.60 22.77 -6.49
C THR A 45 -11.84 21.67 -7.21
N GLN A 46 -10.96 20.96 -6.50
CA GLN A 46 -10.34 19.78 -7.06
C GLN A 46 -11.41 18.75 -7.43
N ASP A 47 -11.26 18.16 -8.61
CA ASP A 47 -12.10 17.09 -9.13
C ASP A 47 -12.33 16.00 -8.08
N ALA A 48 -13.59 15.69 -7.80
CA ALA A 48 -13.95 14.62 -6.89
C ALA A 48 -13.60 13.30 -7.56
N TYR A 49 -12.67 12.55 -6.98
CA TYR A 49 -12.26 11.25 -7.51
C TYR A 49 -13.50 10.35 -7.69
N LEU A 50 -13.75 9.92 -8.92
CA LEU A 50 -14.62 8.78 -9.16
C LEU A 50 -13.82 7.52 -8.80
N PRO A 51 -14.30 6.66 -7.89
CA PRO A 51 -13.63 5.39 -7.63
C PRO A 51 -13.61 4.59 -8.94
N LEU A 52 -12.41 4.26 -9.42
CA LEU A 52 -12.23 3.47 -10.63
C LEU A 52 -12.83 2.07 -10.47
N SER A 53 -12.74 1.53 -9.26
CA SER A 53 -13.33 0.26 -8.85
C SER A 53 -13.58 0.25 -7.35
N ILE A 54 -14.44 -0.66 -6.90
CA ILE A 54 -14.62 -0.98 -5.48
C ILE A 54 -14.49 -2.49 -5.38
N SER A 55 -13.54 -2.98 -4.59
CA SER A 55 -13.44 -4.40 -4.24
C SER A 55 -13.90 -4.61 -2.81
N TYR A 56 -14.76 -5.60 -2.61
CA TYR A 56 -15.17 -6.11 -1.29
C TYR A 56 -14.56 -7.47 -1.00
N ASN A 57 -13.84 -8.05 -1.96
CA ASN A 57 -13.26 -9.38 -1.86
C ASN A 57 -11.76 -9.25 -1.67
N LEU A 58 -11.30 -9.57 -0.46
CA LEU A 58 -9.88 -9.69 -0.13
C LEU A 58 -9.51 -11.18 -0.09
N GLY A 59 -9.68 -11.88 -1.22
CA GLY A 59 -9.40 -13.31 -1.30
C GLY A 59 -10.28 -14.17 -0.37
N GLY A 60 -11.51 -13.72 -0.11
CA GLY A 60 -12.43 -14.35 0.85
C GLY A 60 -12.15 -14.04 2.32
N LEU A 61 -11.16 -13.18 2.63
CA LEU A 61 -10.91 -12.74 4.00
C LEU A 61 -11.90 -11.65 4.43
N THR A 62 -12.32 -11.74 5.69
CA THR A 62 -13.12 -10.71 6.35
C THR A 62 -12.23 -9.91 7.29
N LEU A 63 -12.27 -8.58 7.16
CA LEU A 63 -11.61 -7.67 8.10
C LEU A 63 -12.44 -7.50 9.37
N SER A 64 -11.77 -7.24 10.49
CA SER A 64 -12.38 -7.01 11.80
C SER A 64 -11.82 -5.73 12.40
N ASN A 65 -12.64 -4.68 12.43
CA ASN A 65 -12.29 -3.36 13.00
C ASN A 65 -10.94 -2.78 12.48
N PRO A 66 -10.66 -2.76 11.16
CA PRO A 66 -9.38 -2.28 10.65
C PRO A 66 -9.12 -0.82 11.10
N GLN A 67 -7.89 -0.51 11.49
CA GLN A 67 -7.55 0.77 12.12
C GLN A 67 -6.71 1.70 11.25
N ASP A 68 -5.92 1.14 10.33
CA ASP A 68 -4.99 1.92 9.51
C ASP A 68 -4.68 1.19 8.18
N MET A 69 -4.20 1.95 7.20
CA MET A 69 -3.75 1.41 5.92
C MET A 69 -2.64 2.26 5.27
N THR A 70 -1.80 1.61 4.48
CA THR A 70 -0.81 2.27 3.61
C THR A 70 -0.77 1.60 2.23
N VAL A 71 -0.22 2.28 1.24
CA VAL A 71 0.02 1.74 -0.10
C VAL A 71 1.51 1.88 -0.43
N ASP A 72 2.11 0.85 -1.01
CA ASP A 72 3.50 0.90 -1.48
C ASP A 72 3.60 1.35 -2.95
N ASP A 73 4.82 1.59 -3.44
CA ASP A 73 5.07 2.03 -4.83
C ASP A 73 4.67 0.99 -5.89
N ASN A 74 4.36 -0.25 -5.48
CA ASN A 74 3.93 -1.33 -6.35
C ASN A 74 2.40 -1.48 -6.38
N ASP A 75 1.64 -0.57 -5.77
CA ASP A 75 0.18 -0.63 -5.60
C ASP A 75 -0.30 -1.80 -4.72
N ASN A 76 0.53 -2.24 -3.77
CA ASN A 76 0.07 -3.14 -2.72
C ASN A 76 -0.52 -2.33 -1.57
N VAL A 77 -1.74 -2.67 -1.19
CA VAL A 77 -2.43 -2.10 -0.03
C VAL A 77 -2.12 -2.94 1.20
N TYR A 78 -1.66 -2.30 2.27
CA TYR A 78 -1.42 -2.92 3.57
C TYR A 78 -2.46 -2.41 4.56
N ILE A 79 -3.13 -3.30 5.28
CA ILE A 79 -4.23 -2.96 6.19
C ILE A 79 -3.95 -3.56 7.56
N ALA A 80 -3.97 -2.74 8.60
CA ALA A 80 -3.91 -3.18 9.99
C ALA A 80 -5.28 -3.75 10.42
N ASP A 81 -5.43 -5.07 10.34
CA ASP A 81 -6.66 -5.82 10.64
C ASP A 81 -6.74 -6.11 12.15
N TYR A 82 -6.94 -5.03 12.91
CA TYR A 82 -6.85 -4.96 14.38
C TYR A 82 -7.54 -6.11 15.10
N GLY A 83 -8.81 -6.39 14.76
CA GLY A 83 -9.61 -7.38 15.47
C GLY A 83 -9.23 -8.83 15.17
N ASN A 84 -8.47 -9.05 14.09
CA ASN A 84 -7.95 -10.36 13.71
C ASN A 84 -6.46 -10.52 14.05
N GLY A 85 -5.80 -9.51 14.62
CA GLY A 85 -4.41 -9.61 15.05
C GLY A 85 -3.42 -9.88 13.91
N ARG A 86 -3.58 -9.18 12.77
CA ARG A 86 -2.73 -9.37 11.59
C ARG A 86 -2.64 -8.11 10.73
N VAL A 87 -1.70 -8.08 9.79
CA VAL A 87 -1.70 -7.16 8.66
C VAL A 87 -2.05 -7.90 7.38
N ILE A 88 -2.94 -7.35 6.58
CA ILE A 88 -3.25 -7.85 5.24
C ILE A 88 -2.44 -7.06 4.22
N LYS A 89 -1.72 -7.74 3.32
CA LYS A 89 -1.17 -7.18 2.08
C LYS A 89 -2.06 -7.62 0.92
N TYR A 90 -2.51 -6.68 0.09
CA TYR A 90 -3.33 -6.93 -1.08
C TYR A 90 -2.71 -6.27 -2.32
N SER A 91 -2.33 -7.07 -3.33
CA SER A 91 -1.86 -6.55 -4.62
C SER A 91 -3.06 -6.13 -5.47
N LEU A 92 -3.16 -4.83 -5.79
CA LEU A 92 -4.17 -4.33 -6.71
C LEU A 92 -3.97 -4.79 -8.16
N LYS A 93 -2.76 -5.25 -8.49
CA LYS A 93 -2.39 -5.72 -9.84
C LYS A 93 -2.74 -7.18 -10.06
N ASP A 94 -2.42 -8.02 -9.07
CA ASP A 94 -2.45 -9.48 -9.21
C ASP A 94 -3.62 -10.13 -8.47
N ASP A 95 -4.40 -9.35 -7.71
CA ASP A 95 -5.48 -9.82 -6.84
C ASP A 95 -5.01 -10.85 -5.79
N ILE A 96 -3.73 -10.75 -5.39
CA ILE A 96 -3.10 -11.63 -4.41
C ILE A 96 -3.24 -11.02 -3.02
N VAL A 97 -3.63 -11.87 -2.05
CA VAL A 97 -3.78 -11.49 -0.64
C VAL A 97 -2.82 -12.31 0.20
N THR A 98 -2.08 -11.65 1.08
CA THR A 98 -1.16 -12.27 2.02
C THR A 98 -1.44 -11.76 3.43
N SER A 99 -1.39 -12.66 4.40
CA SER A 99 -1.49 -12.33 5.82
C SER A 99 -0.08 -12.27 6.41
N ILE A 100 0.16 -11.25 7.24
CA ILE A 100 1.47 -10.98 7.85
C ILE A 100 1.28 -10.83 9.36
N GLY A 101 2.14 -11.49 10.13
CA GLY A 101 2.17 -11.37 11.58
C GLY A 101 1.14 -12.22 12.33
N ASP A 102 0.51 -13.21 11.68
CA ASP A 102 -0.38 -14.16 12.35
C ASP A 102 0.30 -14.83 13.55
N GLY A 103 -0.34 -14.78 14.72
CA GLY A 103 0.19 -15.34 15.96
C GLY A 103 1.33 -14.54 16.60
N ILE A 104 1.78 -13.46 15.96
CA ILE A 104 2.77 -12.51 16.48
C ILE A 104 2.07 -11.22 16.93
N LEU A 105 1.19 -10.69 16.08
CA LEU A 105 0.41 -9.49 16.34
C LEU A 105 -0.85 -9.82 17.16
N ASN A 106 -1.34 -8.83 17.90
CA ASN A 106 -2.52 -8.94 18.74
C ASN A 106 -3.57 -7.89 18.37
N GLN A 107 -3.19 -6.62 18.34
CA GLN A 107 -4.09 -5.51 17.99
C GLN A 107 -3.33 -4.44 17.20
N PRO A 108 -2.91 -4.73 15.95
CA PRO A 108 -2.19 -3.78 15.12
C PRO A 108 -3.07 -2.57 14.82
N ASN A 109 -2.56 -1.37 15.09
CA ASN A 109 -3.32 -0.14 14.96
C ASN A 109 -2.63 0.94 14.10
N GLY A 110 -1.38 0.73 13.72
CA GLY A 110 -0.65 1.57 12.77
C GLY A 110 0.22 0.73 11.86
N VAL A 111 0.27 1.08 10.57
CA VAL A 111 1.03 0.32 9.57
C VAL A 111 1.72 1.24 8.56
N HIS A 112 2.99 0.98 8.28
CA HIS A 112 3.75 1.71 7.26
C HIS A 112 4.75 0.80 6.56
N VAL A 113 4.93 0.97 5.25
CA VAL A 113 5.98 0.30 4.48
C VAL A 113 7.10 1.31 4.26
N GLY A 114 8.30 1.00 4.72
CA GLY A 114 9.48 1.84 4.54
C GLY A 114 10.01 1.80 3.11
N ILE A 115 10.88 2.75 2.78
CA ILE A 115 11.58 2.79 1.48
C ILE A 115 12.51 1.58 1.26
N ASP A 116 12.83 0.86 2.34
CA ASP A 116 13.56 -0.40 2.32
C ASP A 116 12.66 -1.62 2.04
N GLY A 117 11.35 -1.40 1.80
CA GLY A 117 10.35 -2.45 1.55
C GLY A 117 9.87 -3.16 2.82
N ASN A 118 10.46 -2.86 3.99
CA ASN A 118 10.10 -3.49 5.24
C ASN A 118 8.80 -2.91 5.79
N LEU A 119 8.04 -3.77 6.46
CA LEU A 119 6.77 -3.41 7.06
C LEU A 119 6.97 -3.08 8.54
N TYR A 120 6.54 -1.90 8.95
CA TYR A 120 6.55 -1.44 10.33
C TYR A 120 5.12 -1.40 10.86
N VAL A 121 4.89 -2.01 12.01
CA VAL A 121 3.57 -2.16 12.61
C VAL A 121 3.61 -1.67 14.05
N ALA A 122 2.73 -0.75 14.41
CA ALA A 122 2.43 -0.45 15.81
C ALA A 122 1.34 -1.41 16.29
N ASP A 123 1.63 -2.18 17.33
CA ASP A 123 0.68 -3.11 17.95
C ASP A 123 0.24 -2.59 19.32
N PHE A 124 -1.02 -2.17 19.40
CA PHE A 124 -1.61 -1.64 20.61
C PHE A 124 -1.73 -2.70 21.72
N GLY A 125 -2.10 -3.92 21.35
CA GLY A 125 -2.42 -5.00 22.28
C GLY A 125 -1.17 -5.56 22.95
N ASN A 126 -0.10 -5.70 22.18
CA ASN A 126 1.21 -6.09 22.68
C ASN A 126 1.98 -4.92 23.28
N LYS A 127 1.57 -3.67 23.02
CA LYS A 127 2.28 -2.44 23.40
C LYS A 127 3.71 -2.38 22.85
N GLN A 128 3.88 -2.89 21.63
CA GLN A 128 5.16 -3.01 20.94
C GLN A 128 5.04 -2.54 19.50
N GLY A 129 6.16 -2.10 18.93
CA GLY A 129 6.32 -1.99 17.48
C GLY A 129 6.97 -3.24 16.93
N TYR A 130 6.68 -3.58 15.68
CA TYR A 130 7.27 -4.70 14.97
C TYR A 130 7.82 -4.23 13.62
N GLN A 131 8.96 -4.78 13.22
CA GLN A 131 9.47 -4.72 11.85
C GLN A 131 9.41 -6.11 11.25
N PHE A 132 8.74 -6.24 10.11
CA PHE A 132 8.81 -7.41 9.26
C PHE A 132 9.67 -7.13 8.04
N ILE A 133 10.67 -7.97 7.82
CA ILE A 133 11.61 -7.86 6.71
C ILE A 133 11.00 -8.49 5.46
N TYR A 134 10.98 -7.74 4.37
CA TYR A 134 10.54 -8.25 3.08
C TYR A 134 11.68 -9.01 2.39
N ASP A 135 11.37 -10.21 1.91
CA ASP A 135 12.25 -11.00 1.05
C ASP A 135 11.72 -10.95 -0.38
N GLU A 136 12.46 -10.30 -1.28
CA GLU A 136 12.09 -10.16 -2.68
C GLU A 136 12.02 -11.50 -3.44
N LEU A 137 12.85 -12.49 -3.06
CA LEU A 137 12.91 -13.77 -3.77
C LEU A 137 11.69 -14.62 -3.48
N THR A 138 11.25 -14.61 -2.23
CA THR A 138 10.08 -15.38 -1.78
C THR A 138 8.80 -14.55 -1.80
N GLN A 139 8.91 -13.23 -1.93
CA GLN A 139 7.84 -12.25 -1.80
C GLN A 139 7.10 -12.35 -0.46
N THR A 140 7.81 -12.74 0.60
CA THR A 140 7.22 -12.94 1.93
C THR A 140 7.82 -11.99 2.96
N TYR A 141 7.13 -11.89 4.10
CA TYR A 141 7.57 -11.13 5.26
C TYR A 141 7.97 -12.08 6.39
N SER A 142 9.09 -11.77 7.05
CA SER A 142 9.54 -12.48 8.25
C SER A 142 9.80 -11.50 9.38
N LEU A 143 9.61 -11.91 10.64
CA LEU A 143 9.86 -11.04 11.78
C LEU A 143 11.34 -10.67 11.85
N GLY A 144 11.64 -9.37 11.85
CA GLY A 144 13.00 -8.83 11.95
C GLY A 144 13.32 -8.27 13.33
N SER A 145 12.58 -7.25 13.76
CA SER A 145 12.83 -6.54 15.01
C SER A 145 11.55 -6.28 15.79
N GLU A 146 11.68 -6.23 17.11
CA GLU A 146 10.64 -5.80 18.04
C GLU A 146 11.10 -4.52 18.74
N TYR A 147 10.21 -3.55 18.85
CA TYR A 147 10.46 -2.25 19.45
C TYR A 147 9.60 -2.13 20.69
N THR A 148 10.24 -1.93 21.83
CA THR A 148 9.56 -1.59 23.08
C THR A 148 9.67 -0.08 23.33
N LYS A 149 8.94 0.38 24.34
CA LYS A 149 9.04 1.77 24.78
C LYS A 149 10.50 2.09 25.13
N PRO A 150 11.10 3.14 24.54
CA PRO A 150 12.48 3.49 24.83
C PRO A 150 12.62 3.94 26.28
N VAL A 151 13.49 3.27 27.02
CA VAL A 151 13.87 3.62 28.40
C VAL A 151 15.21 4.36 28.40
N ASN A 152 15.55 4.98 29.54
CA ASN A 152 16.79 5.76 29.70
C ASN A 152 16.86 6.99 28.78
N THR A 153 15.71 7.61 28.55
CA THR A 153 15.62 8.90 27.86
C THR A 153 15.25 9.99 28.87
N PRO A 154 15.43 11.29 28.53
CA PRO A 154 14.92 12.37 29.37
C PRO A 154 13.40 12.34 29.63
N TYR A 155 12.65 11.55 28.85
CA TYR A 155 11.19 11.51 28.88
C TYR A 155 10.62 10.23 29.52
N PHE A 156 11.39 9.13 29.54
CA PHE A 156 10.91 7.82 29.96
C PHE A 156 11.97 7.08 30.79
N THR A 157 11.52 6.57 31.92
CA THR A 157 12.33 5.81 32.87
C THR A 157 12.07 4.31 32.74
N VAL A 158 12.88 3.48 33.41
CA VAL A 158 12.67 2.03 33.47
C VAL A 158 11.34 1.64 34.13
N ALA A 159 10.73 2.51 34.93
CA ALA A 159 9.43 2.26 35.55
C ALA A 159 8.25 2.47 34.58
N ASP A 160 8.51 3.14 33.45
CA ASP A 160 7.51 3.45 32.44
C ASP A 160 7.40 2.38 31.34
N ALA A 161 8.31 1.39 31.36
CA ALA A 161 8.47 0.33 30.37
C ALA A 161 7.31 -0.68 30.38
#